data_AF-A0A6P0XUE0-F1
#
_entry.id   AF-A0A6P0XUE0-F1
#
_cell.length_a   1.000
_cell.length_b   1.000
_cell.length_c   1.000
_cell.angle_alpha   90.00
_cell.angle_beta   90.00
_cell.angle_gamma   90.00
#
_symmetry.space_group_name_H-M   'P 1'
#
loop_
_entity.id
_entity.type
_entity.pdbx_description
1 polymer ?
#
loop_
_entity_poly.entity_id
_entity_poly.type
_entity_poly.pdbx_seq_one_letter_code
_entity_poly.pdbx_strand_id
1 'polypeptide(L)'
;MRPNKISYFIKEDEWDEMLENAIESAIDNASAEVENGVYSPFQLEEMVDKNYAIATTKSFLALTYSSSANNLSAIIKDNLTLLPGGEDWKFGKRNK
;
A
#
# COMPACT_ATOMS: atom_id res chain seq x y z
N MET A 1 -25.28 -26.30 0.90
CA MET A 1 -24.99 -24.86 0.91
C MET A 1 -24.78 -24.39 -0.52
N ARG A 2 -25.51 -23.38 -0.99
CA ARG A 2 -25.20 -22.74 -2.28
C ARG A 2 -24.03 -21.78 -2.01
N PRO A 3 -22.89 -21.88 -2.70
CA PRO A 3 -21.84 -20.89 -2.55
C PRO A 3 -22.41 -19.54 -3.02
N ASN A 4 -22.28 -18.52 -2.17
CA ASN A 4 -22.66 -17.16 -2.50
C ASN A 4 -21.78 -16.70 -3.67
N LYS A 5 -22.32 -16.72 -4.88
CA LYS A 5 -21.58 -16.54 -6.14
C LYS A 5 -21.56 -15.06 -6.52
N ILE A 6 -20.95 -14.21 -5.68
CA ILE A 6 -20.46 -12.87 -6.04
C ILE A 6 -19.23 -12.52 -5.19
N SER A 7 -18.19 -13.35 -5.24
CA SER A 7 -16.84 -12.88 -4.92
C SER A 7 -16.19 -12.55 -6.26
N TYR A 8 -16.16 -11.27 -6.63
CA TYR A 8 -15.33 -10.82 -7.75
C TYR A 8 -13.88 -11.06 -7.32
N PHE A 9 -13.30 -12.16 -7.79
CA PHE A 9 -11.92 -12.48 -7.57
C PHE A 9 -11.13 -11.71 -8.63
N ILE A 10 -10.61 -10.55 -8.26
CA ILE A 10 -9.67 -9.82 -9.10
C ILE A 10 -8.45 -10.74 -9.25
N LYS A 11 -8.01 -11.01 -10.48
CA LYS A 11 -6.77 -11.76 -10.71
C LYS A 11 -5.57 -10.88 -10.43
N GLU A 12 -4.41 -11.48 -10.16
CA GLU A 12 -3.18 -10.75 -9.85
C GLU A 12 -2.79 -9.73 -10.94
N ASP A 13 -3.09 -10.04 -12.21
CA ASP A 13 -2.82 -9.21 -13.38
C ASP A 13 -3.89 -8.13 -13.65
N GLU A 14 -5.00 -8.14 -12.91
CA GLU A 14 -6.12 -7.19 -13.09
C GLU A 14 -6.00 -5.97 -12.16
N TRP A 15 -4.95 -5.88 -11.35
CA TRP A 15 -4.78 -4.80 -10.36
C TRP A 15 -4.14 -3.53 -10.92
N ASP A 16 -3.50 -3.57 -12.08
CA ASP A 16 -2.56 -2.54 -12.51
C ASP A 16 -3.21 -1.16 -12.64
N GLU A 17 -4.33 -1.06 -13.38
CA GLU A 17 -5.09 0.18 -13.52
C GLU A 17 -5.61 0.69 -12.16
N MET A 18 -6.03 -0.21 -11.27
CA MET A 18 -6.54 0.18 -9.94
C MET A 18 -5.41 0.75 -9.06
N LEU A 19 -4.21 0.18 -9.15
CA LEU A 19 -3.03 0.62 -8.39
C LEU A 19 -2.49 1.95 -8.90
N GLU A 20 -2.49 2.17 -10.21
CA GLU A 20 -2.11 3.45 -10.81
C GLU A 20 -3.00 4.58 -10.29
N ASN A 21 -4.32 4.41 -10.39
CA ASN A 21 -5.30 5.38 -9.87
C ASN A 21 -5.18 5.59 -8.35
N ALA A 22 -4.93 4.51 -7.59
CA ALA A 22 -4.79 4.59 -6.14
C ALA A 22 -3.55 5.38 -5.71
N ILE A 23 -2.44 5.24 -6.44
CA ILE A 23 -1.21 5.98 -6.15
C ILE A 23 -1.39 7.47 -6.41
N GLU A 24 -2.06 7.86 -7.49
CA GLU A 24 -2.37 9.27 -7.77
C GLU A 24 -3.16 9.90 -6.61
N SER A 25 -4.22 9.23 -6.15
CA SER A 25 -5.00 9.69 -5.00
C SER A 25 -4.20 9.70 -3.70
N ALA A 26 -3.28 8.74 -3.51
CA ALA A 26 -2.40 8.70 -2.35
C ALA A 26 -1.41 9.86 -2.34
N ILE A 27 -0.87 10.25 -3.50
CA ILE A 27 0.00 11.42 -3.66
C ILE A 27 -0.75 12.71 -3.34
N ASP A 28 -1.98 12.86 -3.84
CA ASP A 28 -2.82 14.02 -3.53
C ASP A 28 -3.04 14.18 -2.02
N ASN A 29 -3.38 13.09 -1.33
CA ASN A 29 -3.57 13.11 0.12
C ASN A 29 -2.25 13.39 0.86
N ALA A 30 -1.16 12.73 0.46
CA ALA A 30 0.15 12.90 1.08
C ALA A 30 0.68 14.34 0.92
N SER A 31 0.31 15.05 -0.15
CA SER A 31 0.69 16.45 -0.37
C SER A 31 0.20 17.40 0.72
N ALA A 32 -0.87 17.06 1.43
CA ALA A 32 -1.37 17.86 2.55
C ALA A 32 -0.63 17.58 3.87
N GLU A 33 0.04 16.43 3.99
CA GLU A 33 0.59 15.93 5.25
C GLU A 33 2.11 15.96 5.30
N VAL A 34 2.76 15.56 4.21
CA VAL A 34 4.23 15.44 4.11
C VAL A 34 4.87 16.81 4.30
N GLU A 35 5.85 16.88 5.20
CA GLU A 35 6.54 18.14 5.56
C GLU A 35 5.57 19.30 5.88
N ASN A 36 4.39 19.00 6.45
CA ASN A 36 3.31 19.96 6.71
C ASN A 36 2.80 20.66 5.44
N GLY A 37 2.73 19.93 4.33
CA GLY A 37 2.18 20.40 3.07
C GLY A 37 3.10 21.33 2.28
N VAL A 38 4.41 21.23 2.51
CA VAL A 38 5.42 22.02 1.76
C VAL A 38 5.48 21.65 0.28
N TYR A 39 5.16 20.40 -0.07
CA TYR A 39 5.20 19.91 -1.45
C TYR A 39 3.79 19.83 -2.04
N SER A 40 3.61 20.38 -3.24
CA SER A 40 2.39 20.16 -4.04
C SER A 40 2.31 18.71 -4.54
N PRO A 41 1.12 18.22 -4.93
CA PRO A 41 0.97 16.88 -5.52
C PRO A 41 1.95 16.61 -6.66
N PHE A 42 2.13 17.57 -7.58
CA PHE A 42 3.05 17.44 -8.71
C PHE A 42 4.51 17.28 -8.27
N GLN A 43 4.94 18.01 -7.23
CA GLN A 43 6.30 17.88 -6.70
C GLN A 43 6.50 16.53 -6.01
N LEU A 44 5.52 16.07 -5.22
CA LEU A 44 5.58 14.74 -4.62
C LEU A 44 5.56 13.63 -5.67
N GLU A 45 4.81 13.81 -6.75
CA GLU A 45 4.74 12.86 -7.85
C GLU A 45 6.11 12.61 -8.49
N GLU A 46 6.93 13.66 -8.63
CA GLU A 46 8.30 13.56 -9.14
C GLU A 46 9.26 12.89 -8.13
N MET A 47 8.95 12.97 -6.83
CA MET A 47 9.78 12.41 -5.75
C MET A 47 9.46 10.95 -5.44
N VAL A 48 8.22 10.51 -5.67
CA VAL A 48 7.75 9.16 -5.35
C VAL A 48 8.23 8.17 -6.41
N ASP A 49 8.88 7.10 -5.97
CA ASP A 49 9.10 5.93 -6.82
C ASP A 49 7.81 5.12 -6.97
N LYS A 50 6.99 5.49 -7.96
CA LYS A 50 5.72 4.81 -8.25
C LYS A 50 5.91 3.33 -8.56
N ASN A 51 6.99 2.96 -9.25
CA ASN A 51 7.26 1.56 -9.60
C ASN A 51 7.52 0.74 -8.34
N TYR A 52 8.32 1.26 -7.41
CA TYR A 52 8.55 0.62 -6.11
C TYR A 52 7.26 0.50 -5.30
N ALA A 53 6.42 1.55 -5.29
CA ALA A 53 5.13 1.52 -4.59
C ALA A 53 4.16 0.47 -5.17
N ILE A 54 4.05 0.38 -6.51
CA ILE A 54 3.23 -0.64 -7.19
C ILE A 54 3.78 -2.04 -6.91
N ALA A 55 5.08 -2.26 -7.08
CA ALA A 55 5.71 -3.56 -6.86
C ALA A 55 5.53 -4.03 -5.42
N THR A 56 5.71 -3.12 -4.46
CA THR A 56 5.44 -3.36 -3.04
C THR A 56 3.98 -3.75 -2.85
N THR A 57 3.03 -2.96 -3.37
CA THR A 57 1.60 -3.24 -3.21
C THR A 57 1.20 -4.59 -3.81
N LYS A 58 1.72 -4.94 -4.99
CA LYS A 58 1.53 -6.26 -5.60
C LYS A 58 2.05 -7.38 -4.71
N SER A 59 3.20 -7.22 -4.05
CA SER A 59 3.70 -8.21 -3.09
C SER A 59 2.75 -8.40 -1.90
N PHE A 60 2.11 -7.34 -1.41
CA PHE A 60 1.08 -7.43 -0.36
C PHE A 60 -0.21 -8.09 -0.87
N LEU A 61 -0.65 -7.77 -2.09
CA LEU A 61 -1.80 -8.42 -2.72
C LEU A 61 -1.56 -9.92 -2.91
N ALA A 62 -0.36 -10.34 -3.31
CA ALA A 62 0.02 -11.75 -3.44
C ALA A 62 -0.17 -12.55 -2.14
N LEU A 63 -0.01 -11.91 -0.97
CA LEU A 63 -0.28 -12.53 0.32
C LEU A 63 -1.75 -12.90 0.48
N THR A 64 -2.68 -12.16 -0.12
CA THR A 64 -4.12 -12.43 -0.04
C THR A 64 -4.54 -13.70 -0.80
N TYR A 65 -3.75 -14.09 -1.82
CA TYR A 65 -3.96 -15.32 -2.59
C TYR A 65 -3.33 -16.54 -1.91
N SER A 66 -2.24 -16.34 -1.17
CA SER A 66 -1.39 -17.42 -0.65
C SER A 66 -1.53 -17.67 0.87
N SER A 67 -1.99 -16.67 1.63
CA SER A 67 -2.08 -16.74 3.09
C SER A 67 -3.51 -17.00 3.57
N SER A 68 -3.64 -17.62 4.74
CA SER A 68 -4.93 -17.79 5.39
C SER A 68 -5.39 -16.47 6.03
N ALA A 69 -6.70 -16.29 6.20
CA ALA A 69 -7.23 -15.11 6.90
C ALA A 69 -6.67 -14.97 8.33
N ASN A 70 -6.32 -16.07 8.99
CA ASN A 70 -5.86 -16.09 10.38
C ASN A 70 -4.43 -15.56 10.57
N ASN A 71 -3.58 -15.59 9.53
CA ASN A 71 -2.19 -15.14 9.60
C ASN A 71 -1.88 -13.94 8.71
N LEU A 72 -2.74 -13.60 7.75
CA LEU A 72 -2.54 -12.50 6.81
C LEU A 72 -2.21 -11.17 7.51
N SER A 73 -2.96 -10.80 8.55
CA SER A 73 -2.71 -9.53 9.27
C SER A 73 -1.33 -9.48 9.93
N ALA A 74 -0.86 -10.58 10.50
CA ALA A 74 0.47 -10.64 11.13
C ALA A 74 1.57 -10.52 10.07
N ILE A 75 1.44 -11.26 8.96
CA ILE A 75 2.42 -11.23 7.86
C ILE A 75 2.48 -9.81 7.24
N ILE A 76 1.33 -9.15 7.03
CA ILE A 76 1.30 -7.78 6.52
C ILE A 76 2.03 -6.84 7.49
N LYS A 77 1.75 -6.91 8.80
CA LYS A 77 2.42 -6.06 9.80
C LYS A 77 3.93 -6.25 9.75
N ASP A 78 4.41 -7.48 9.70
CA ASP A 78 5.84 -7.77 9.65
C ASP A 78 6.49 -7.21 8.38
N ASN A 79 5.84 -7.38 7.21
CA ASN A 79 6.33 -6.83 5.95
C ASN A 79 6.37 -5.30 5.94
N LEU A 80 5.39 -4.62 6.55
CA LEU A 80 5.39 -3.16 6.68
C LEU A 80 6.61 -2.65 7.46
N THR A 81 7.13 -3.43 8.42
CA THR A 81 8.34 -3.04 9.17
C THR A 81 9.62 -3.05 8.33
N LEU A 82 9.59 -3.68 7.16
CA LEU A 82 10.72 -3.75 6.23
C LEU A 82 10.75 -2.59 5.22
N LEU A 83 9.68 -1.79 5.16
CA LEU A 83 9.60 -0.63 4.26
C LEU A 83 10.25 0.61 4.88
N PRO A 84 10.58 1.63 4.07
CA PRO A 84 10.96 2.95 4.59
C PRO A 84 9.92 3.47 5.60
N GLY A 85 10.38 3.92 6.77
CA GLY A 85 9.49 4.30 7.89
C GLY A 85 8.94 3.12 8.70
N GLY A 86 9.31 1.88 8.38
CA GLY A 86 8.85 0.67 9.07
C GLY A 86 9.26 0.60 10.54
N GLU A 87 10.39 1.21 10.92
CA GLU A 87 10.79 1.33 12.33
C GLU A 87 9.84 2.25 13.11
N ASP A 88 9.48 3.41 12.54
CA ASP A 88 8.50 4.33 13.12
C ASP A 88 7.12 3.68 13.21
N TRP A 89 6.75 2.85 12.22
CA TRP A 89 5.54 2.04 12.28
C TRP A 89 5.56 1.02 13.43
N LYS A 90 6.70 0.34 13.62
CA LYS A 90 6.84 -0.73 14.63
C LYS A 90 6.91 -0.19 16.06
N PHE A 91 7.61 0.93 16.25
CA PHE A 91 7.94 1.45 17.58
C PHE A 91 7.25 2.78 17.90
N GLY A 92 6.50 3.34 16.96
CA GLY A 92 5.93 4.68 17.03
C GLY A 92 6.97 5.75 16.68
N LYS A 93 6.53 6.81 16.00
CA LYS A 93 7.37 7.98 15.72
C LYS A 93 7.74 8.66 17.03
N ARG A 94 9.04 8.69 17.35
CA ARG A 94 9.54 9.47 18.49
C ARG A 94 9.79 10.89 17.99
N ASN A 95 8.85 11.79 18.27
CA ASN A 95 9.07 13.22 18.03
C ASN A 95 10.34 13.64 18.80
N LYS A 96 11.37 14.07 18.06
CA LYS A 96 12.50 14.82 18.62
C LYS A 96 12.19 16.31 18.55
#